data_AF-A0A292RVH5-F1
#
_entry.id   AF-A0A292RVH5-F1
#
_cell.length_a   1.000
_cell.length_b   1.000
_cell.length_c   1.000
_cell.angle_alpha   90.00
_cell.angle_beta   90.00
_cell.angle_gamma   90.00
#
_symmetry.space_group_name_H-M   'P 1'
#
loop_
_entity.id
_entity.type
_entity.pdbx_description
1 polymer ?
#
loop_
_entity_poly.entity_id
_entity_poly.type
_entity_poly.pdbx_seq_one_letter_code
_entity_poly.pdbx_strand_id
1 'polypeptide(L)'
;MGGGSKSKSSSESSTTYKTTTTTNPYVKSTTNDSGTTTTLQPNTALSKVYNFTNNNIDQLLNEYLNPSIDTATNQAQLNAYTKTLNDETRKSLENNIIAPLAQRNMIRSSQATDLYNNLAKQQNDAISDYTANLLTNSQNNTASMINTLMNLAFQGYNVVSGNQAQSLNTSSGNADKKSSGSSSSSSYGM
;
A
#
# COMPACT_ATOMS: atom_id res chain seq x y z
N MET A 1 70.14 13.50 31.26
CA MET A 1 69.79 13.96 29.90
C MET A 1 69.39 12.74 29.07
N GLY A 2 68.29 12.81 28.34
CA GLY A 2 67.81 11.70 27.50
C GLY A 2 66.35 11.93 27.13
N GLY A 3 66.11 12.92 26.25
CA GLY A 3 64.78 13.36 25.86
C GLY A 3 64.02 12.30 25.07
N GLY A 4 62.78 12.04 25.50
CA GLY A 4 61.84 11.21 24.74
C GLY A 4 61.30 11.98 23.54
N SER A 5 61.48 11.44 22.35
CA SER A 5 60.89 11.96 21.11
C SER A 5 59.37 11.76 21.13
N LYS A 6 58.60 12.86 21.24
CA LYS A 6 57.15 12.84 20.96
C LYS A 6 56.95 13.05 19.45
N SER A 7 56.71 11.97 18.72
CA SER A 7 56.18 12.03 17.36
C SER A 7 54.67 12.28 17.42
N LYS A 8 54.21 13.44 16.94
CA LYS A 8 52.79 13.73 16.74
C LYS A 8 52.51 13.62 15.25
N SER A 9 51.99 12.47 14.82
CA SER A 9 51.50 12.27 13.45
C SER A 9 50.09 12.84 13.37
N SER A 10 49.89 13.90 12.59
CA SER A 10 48.57 14.32 12.12
C SER A 10 48.46 13.97 10.65
N SER A 11 47.75 12.89 10.34
CA SER A 11 47.33 12.60 8.97
C SER A 11 45.97 13.25 8.73
N GLU A 12 45.94 14.27 7.89
CA GLU A 12 44.68 14.77 7.32
C GLU A 12 44.48 14.05 5.98
N SER A 13 43.41 13.27 5.88
CA SER A 13 42.97 12.68 4.62
C SER A 13 41.68 13.35 4.19
N SER A 14 41.67 14.02 3.04
CA SER A 14 40.44 14.53 2.42
C SER A 14 40.06 13.65 1.23
N THR A 15 38.81 13.18 1.21
CA THR A 15 38.23 12.48 0.05
C THR A 15 37.22 13.42 -0.60
N THR A 16 37.40 13.69 -1.89
CA THR A 16 36.46 14.48 -2.70
C THR A 16 35.80 13.53 -3.70
N TYR A 17 34.52 13.25 -3.48
CA TYR A 17 33.67 12.41 -4.31
C TYR A 17 33.43 13.06 -5.67
N LYS A 18 33.66 12.32 -6.75
CA LYS A 18 33.31 12.80 -8.10
C LYS A 18 31.83 12.63 -8.38
N THR A 19 31.22 13.67 -8.95
CA THR A 19 29.83 13.64 -9.38
C THR A 19 29.56 12.46 -10.31
N THR A 20 28.74 11.51 -9.86
CA THR A 20 28.44 10.29 -10.59
C THR A 20 26.93 10.11 -10.67
N THR A 21 26.43 9.80 -11.88
CA THR A 21 25.03 9.47 -12.11
C THR A 21 24.89 7.98 -12.41
N THR A 22 23.98 7.30 -11.70
CA THR A 22 23.63 5.89 -11.90
C THR A 22 22.14 5.78 -12.16
N THR A 23 21.79 5.17 -13.29
CA THR A 23 20.41 5.06 -13.74
C THR A 23 20.06 3.59 -13.94
N ASN A 24 18.88 3.20 -13.46
CA ASN A 24 18.22 1.96 -13.85
C ASN A 24 16.81 2.30 -14.40
N PRO A 25 16.04 1.31 -14.87
CA PRO A 25 14.72 1.58 -15.45
C PRO A 25 13.72 2.28 -14.51
N TYR A 26 13.94 2.25 -13.19
CA TYR A 26 12.99 2.71 -12.18
C TYR A 26 13.46 3.96 -11.42
N VAL A 27 14.76 4.22 -11.35
CA VAL A 27 15.34 5.32 -10.58
C VAL A 27 16.60 5.89 -11.24
N LYS A 28 16.85 7.16 -10.95
CA LYS A 28 18.09 7.86 -11.26
C LYS A 28 18.70 8.38 -9.97
N SER A 29 19.95 8.05 -9.69
CA SER A 29 20.69 8.53 -8.52
C SER A 29 21.93 9.32 -8.93
N THR A 30 22.16 10.44 -8.24
CA THR A 30 23.32 11.30 -8.43
C THR A 30 24.04 11.44 -7.11
N THR A 31 25.31 11.04 -7.07
CA THR A 31 26.19 11.22 -5.90
C THR A 31 27.24 12.29 -6.18
N ASN A 32 27.45 13.20 -5.24
CA ASN A 32 28.52 14.19 -5.21
C ASN A 32 29.02 14.37 -3.76
N ASP A 33 29.88 15.35 -3.50
CA ASP A 33 30.41 15.65 -2.16
C ASP A 33 29.33 15.98 -1.11
N SER A 34 28.14 16.40 -1.53
CA SER A 34 27.00 16.69 -0.66
C SER A 34 26.12 15.48 -0.37
N GLY A 35 26.44 14.31 -0.95
CA GLY A 35 25.72 13.05 -0.75
C GLY A 35 25.03 12.51 -2.00
N THR A 36 24.18 11.50 -1.81
CA THR A 36 23.44 10.83 -2.88
C THR A 36 21.98 11.28 -2.88
N THR A 37 21.51 11.73 -4.04
CA THR A 37 20.10 12.06 -4.30
C THR A 37 19.51 11.05 -5.27
N THR A 38 18.25 10.67 -5.09
CA THR A 38 17.57 9.70 -5.97
C THR A 38 16.18 10.17 -6.32
N THR A 39 15.86 10.07 -7.60
CA THR A 39 14.53 10.38 -8.15
C THR A 39 13.95 9.14 -8.80
N LEU A 40 12.67 8.86 -8.55
CA LEU A 40 11.92 7.85 -9.30
C LEU A 40 11.82 8.28 -10.77
N GLN A 41 12.03 7.34 -11.68
CA GLN A 41 11.86 7.57 -13.10
C GLN A 41 10.36 7.68 -13.40
N PRO A 42 9.91 8.75 -14.09
CA PRO A 42 8.49 8.98 -14.34
C PRO A 42 7.88 7.87 -15.21
N ASN A 43 6.58 7.68 -15.05
CA ASN A 43 5.76 6.71 -15.80
C ASN A 43 6.12 5.23 -15.60
N THR A 44 7.05 4.92 -14.69
CA THR A 44 7.36 3.54 -14.31
C THR A 44 6.31 2.98 -13.36
N ALA A 45 6.17 1.64 -13.31
CA ALA A 45 5.29 0.98 -12.36
C ALA A 45 5.60 1.40 -10.91
N LEU A 46 6.89 1.48 -10.55
CA LEU A 46 7.32 1.93 -9.23
C LEU A 46 6.86 3.36 -8.93
N SER A 47 7.07 4.31 -9.85
CA SER A 47 6.61 5.70 -9.66
C SER A 47 5.09 5.81 -9.53
N LYS A 48 4.33 5.01 -10.30
CA LYS A 48 2.87 5.00 -10.24
C LYS A 48 2.36 4.44 -8.91
N VAL A 49 2.90 3.31 -8.46
CA VAL A 49 2.52 2.70 -7.18
C VAL A 49 2.87 3.63 -6.02
N TYR A 50 4.05 4.23 -6.02
CA TYR A 50 4.48 5.14 -4.96
C TYR A 50 3.58 6.38 -4.89
N ASN A 51 3.30 7.01 -6.04
CA ASN A 51 2.42 8.17 -6.12
C ASN A 51 0.98 7.80 -5.72
N PHE A 52 0.46 6.68 -6.20
CA PHE A 52 -0.88 6.23 -5.83
C PHE A 52 -0.99 5.98 -4.32
N THR A 53 -0.02 5.26 -3.75
CA THR A 53 -0.01 4.94 -2.31
C THR A 53 0.04 6.22 -1.50
N ASN A 54 0.99 7.13 -1.76
CA ASN A 54 1.11 8.37 -1.00
C ASN A 54 -0.10 9.29 -1.14
N ASN A 55 -0.71 9.35 -2.33
CA ASN A 55 -1.86 10.23 -2.55
C ASN A 55 -3.16 9.69 -1.95
N ASN A 56 -3.27 8.37 -1.73
CA ASN A 56 -4.53 7.73 -1.36
C ASN A 56 -4.50 7.01 0.00
N ILE A 57 -3.34 6.87 0.66
CA ILE A 57 -3.25 6.06 1.88
C ILE A 57 -4.19 6.54 3.00
N ASP A 58 -4.36 7.85 3.16
CA ASP A 58 -5.28 8.40 4.16
C ASP A 58 -6.73 7.99 3.87
N GLN A 59 -7.15 8.05 2.60
CA GLN A 59 -8.48 7.61 2.18
C GLN A 59 -8.65 6.10 2.39
N LEU A 60 -7.65 5.29 2.05
CA LEU A 60 -7.70 3.84 2.23
C LEU A 60 -7.77 3.44 3.71
N LEU A 61 -7.02 4.13 4.57
CA LEU A 61 -7.08 3.91 6.02
C LEU A 61 -8.44 4.31 6.58
N ASN A 62 -9.00 5.43 6.11
CA ASN A 62 -10.35 5.83 6.51
C ASN A 62 -11.42 4.83 6.05
N GLU A 63 -11.33 4.32 4.83
CA GLU A 63 -12.25 3.30 4.30
C GLU A 63 -12.11 1.95 5.02
N TYR A 64 -10.91 1.61 5.48
CA TYR A 64 -10.69 0.45 6.34
C TYR A 64 -11.34 0.61 7.72
N LEU A 65 -11.19 1.78 8.36
CA LEU A 65 -11.79 2.06 9.67
C LEU A 65 -13.31 2.23 9.60
N ASN A 66 -13.79 2.83 8.51
CA ASN A 66 -15.18 3.23 8.30
C ASN A 66 -15.68 2.69 6.94
N PRO A 67 -15.90 1.37 6.79
CA PRO A 67 -16.44 0.82 5.56
C PRO A 67 -17.84 1.39 5.29
N SER A 68 -18.13 1.71 4.03
CA SER A 68 -19.41 2.31 3.63
C SER A 68 -20.17 1.39 2.69
N ILE A 69 -21.49 1.26 2.92
CA ILE A 69 -22.40 0.55 2.02
C ILE A 69 -22.69 1.39 0.76
N ASP A 70 -22.44 2.69 0.82
CA ASP A 70 -22.84 3.65 -0.21
C ASP A 70 -21.86 3.69 -1.40
N THR A 71 -20.77 2.93 -1.36
CA THR A 71 -19.87 2.82 -2.51
C THR A 71 -20.60 2.21 -3.71
N ALA A 72 -20.26 2.65 -4.92
CA ALA A 72 -20.93 2.18 -6.14
C ALA A 72 -20.90 0.64 -6.26
N THR A 73 -19.79 0.01 -5.87
CA THR A 73 -19.65 -1.45 -5.87
C THR A 73 -20.56 -2.11 -4.86
N ASN A 74 -20.57 -1.63 -3.61
CA ASN A 74 -21.36 -2.24 -2.55
C ASN A 74 -22.86 -2.06 -2.81
N GLN A 75 -23.28 -0.89 -3.31
CA GLN A 75 -24.66 -0.66 -3.75
C GLN A 75 -25.05 -1.59 -4.92
N ALA A 76 -24.17 -1.77 -5.91
CA ALA A 76 -24.46 -2.68 -7.02
C ALA A 76 -24.65 -4.12 -6.54
N GLN A 77 -23.82 -4.59 -5.60
CA GLN A 77 -23.92 -5.92 -5.00
C GLN A 77 -25.21 -6.06 -4.17
N LEU A 78 -25.54 -5.08 -3.33
CA LEU A 78 -26.76 -5.05 -2.53
C LEU A 78 -28.03 -5.05 -3.40
N ASN A 79 -28.02 -4.27 -4.48
CA ASN A 79 -29.14 -4.20 -5.42
C ASN A 79 -29.32 -5.53 -6.16
N ALA A 80 -28.23 -6.16 -6.61
CA ALA A 80 -28.27 -7.47 -7.25
C ALA A 80 -28.81 -8.55 -6.30
N TYR A 81 -28.36 -8.54 -5.04
CA TYR A 81 -28.85 -9.44 -4.01
C TYR A 81 -30.35 -9.24 -3.73
N THR A 82 -30.77 -8.00 -3.47
CA THR A 82 -32.16 -7.64 -3.17
C THR A 82 -33.09 -8.04 -4.31
N LYS A 83 -32.69 -7.79 -5.57
CA LYS A 83 -33.45 -8.21 -6.74
C LYS A 83 -33.63 -9.73 -6.79
N THR A 84 -32.54 -10.47 -6.61
CA THR A 84 -32.56 -11.94 -6.63
C THR A 84 -33.44 -12.49 -5.51
N LEU A 85 -33.30 -11.96 -4.30
CA LEU A 85 -34.11 -12.34 -3.14
C LEU A 85 -35.60 -12.12 -3.42
N ASN A 86 -35.97 -10.97 -3.98
CA ASN A 86 -37.36 -10.67 -4.33
C ASN A 86 -37.91 -11.59 -5.42
N ASP A 87 -37.13 -11.86 -6.47
CA ASP A 87 -37.56 -12.74 -7.57
C ASP A 87 -37.77 -14.18 -7.08
N GLU A 88 -36.85 -14.73 -6.29
CA GLU A 88 -36.97 -16.09 -5.74
C GLU A 88 -38.09 -16.18 -4.70
N THR A 89 -38.26 -15.15 -3.87
CA THR A 89 -39.37 -15.08 -2.93
C THR A 89 -40.72 -15.10 -3.65
N ARG A 90 -40.88 -14.29 -4.70
CA ARG A 90 -42.12 -14.24 -5.49
C ARG A 90 -42.42 -15.59 -6.14
N LYS A 91 -41.41 -16.23 -6.75
CA LYS A 91 -41.56 -17.57 -7.33
C LYS A 91 -41.99 -18.59 -6.28
N SER A 92 -41.37 -18.56 -5.11
CA SER A 92 -41.70 -19.48 -4.00
C SER A 92 -43.13 -19.26 -3.50
N LEU A 93 -43.55 -18.01 -3.29
CA LEU A 93 -44.92 -17.69 -2.91
C LEU A 93 -45.94 -18.17 -3.94
N GLU A 94 -45.70 -17.92 -5.22
CA GLU A 94 -46.61 -18.30 -6.30
C GLU A 94 -46.78 -19.83 -6.38
N ASN A 95 -45.66 -20.54 -6.39
CA ASN A 95 -45.64 -21.99 -6.59
C ASN A 95 -46.09 -22.77 -5.35
N ASN A 96 -45.72 -22.33 -4.15
CA ASN A 96 -45.90 -23.11 -2.93
C ASN A 96 -47.12 -22.68 -2.11
N ILE A 97 -47.60 -21.44 -2.27
CA ILE A 97 -48.70 -20.90 -1.47
C ILE A 97 -49.90 -20.55 -2.35
N ILE A 98 -49.73 -19.64 -3.33
CA ILE A 98 -50.86 -19.09 -4.09
C ILE A 98 -51.48 -20.15 -5.01
N ALA A 99 -50.70 -20.81 -5.86
CA ALA A 99 -51.23 -21.79 -6.81
C ALA A 99 -51.95 -22.97 -6.12
N PRO A 100 -51.42 -23.59 -5.05
CA PRO A 100 -52.12 -24.65 -4.31
C PRO A 100 -53.40 -24.17 -3.61
N LEU A 101 -53.40 -22.96 -3.04
CA LEU A 101 -54.59 -22.40 -2.37
C LEU A 101 -55.68 -21.98 -3.37
N ALA A 102 -55.28 -21.44 -4.52
CA ALA A 102 -56.17 -21.09 -5.60
C ALA A 102 -56.85 -22.33 -6.20
N GLN A 103 -56.11 -23.40 -6.45
CA GLN A 103 -56.67 -24.70 -6.89
C GLN A 103 -57.74 -25.25 -5.93
N ARG A 104 -57.67 -24.87 -4.65
CA ARG A 104 -58.60 -25.31 -3.61
C ARG A 104 -59.68 -24.28 -3.27
N ASN A 105 -59.80 -23.16 -4.01
CA ASN A 105 -60.69 -22.04 -3.69
C ASN A 105 -60.54 -21.50 -2.24
N MET A 106 -59.32 -21.56 -1.70
CA MET A 106 -59.05 -21.39 -0.26
C MET A 106 -58.23 -20.15 0.09
N ILE A 107 -58.28 -19.08 -0.71
CA ILE A 107 -57.55 -17.84 -0.38
C ILE A 107 -58.21 -17.17 0.84
N ARG A 108 -57.69 -17.41 2.05
CA ARG A 108 -58.14 -16.78 3.30
C ARG A 108 -57.22 -15.62 3.67
N SER A 109 -57.77 -14.40 3.77
CA SER A 109 -56.98 -13.16 3.84
C SER A 109 -56.20 -12.94 5.15
N SER A 110 -56.67 -13.46 6.28
CA SER A 110 -56.01 -13.24 7.58
C SER A 110 -54.69 -14.01 7.71
N GLN A 111 -54.67 -15.29 7.34
CA GLN A 111 -53.45 -16.11 7.34
C GLN A 111 -52.43 -15.63 6.29
N ALA A 112 -52.91 -15.06 5.18
CA ALA A 112 -52.05 -14.44 4.18
C ALA A 112 -51.34 -13.20 4.74
N THR A 113 -52.02 -12.38 5.55
CA THR A 113 -51.45 -11.16 6.14
C THR A 113 -50.28 -11.50 7.09
N ASP A 114 -50.45 -12.49 7.96
CA ASP A 114 -49.37 -12.94 8.85
C ASP A 114 -48.19 -13.56 8.07
N LEU A 115 -48.47 -14.25 6.96
CA LEU A 115 -47.45 -14.78 6.04
C LEU A 115 -46.64 -13.65 5.40
N TYR A 116 -47.31 -12.63 4.87
CA TYR A 116 -46.63 -11.47 4.26
C TYR A 116 -45.80 -10.70 5.28
N ASN A 117 -46.30 -10.50 6.51
CA ASN A 117 -45.55 -9.84 7.57
C ASN A 117 -44.29 -10.64 7.98
N ASN A 118 -44.41 -11.95 8.14
CA ASN A 118 -43.26 -12.82 8.44
C ASN A 118 -42.24 -12.84 7.29
N LEU A 119 -42.72 -12.87 6.05
CA LEU A 119 -41.84 -12.85 4.88
C LEU A 119 -41.09 -11.53 4.74
N ALA A 120 -41.79 -10.40 4.91
CA ALA A 120 -41.16 -9.08 4.89
C ALA A 120 -40.08 -8.96 5.98
N LYS A 121 -40.34 -9.51 7.17
CA LYS A 121 -39.34 -9.60 8.24
C LYS A 121 -38.14 -10.45 7.83
N GLN A 122 -38.36 -11.66 7.30
CA GLN A 122 -37.28 -12.54 6.84
C GLN A 122 -36.45 -11.90 5.72
N GLN A 123 -37.08 -11.20 4.78
CA GLN A 123 -36.36 -10.48 3.73
C GLN A 123 -35.51 -9.34 4.31
N ASN A 124 -36.05 -8.55 5.24
CA ASN A 124 -35.30 -7.50 5.91
C ASN A 124 -34.12 -8.05 6.70
N ASP A 125 -34.31 -9.15 7.43
CA ASP A 125 -33.24 -9.82 8.18
C ASP A 125 -32.14 -10.31 7.22
N ALA A 126 -32.52 -10.96 6.12
CA ALA A 126 -31.58 -11.45 5.10
C ALA A 126 -30.80 -10.32 4.41
N ILE A 127 -31.45 -9.19 4.11
CA ILE A 127 -30.80 -7.99 3.57
C ILE A 127 -29.84 -7.41 4.61
N SER A 128 -30.25 -7.31 5.88
CA SER A 128 -29.39 -6.80 6.96
C SER A 128 -28.14 -7.64 7.16
N ASP A 129 -28.28 -8.97 7.16
CA ASP A 129 -27.16 -9.91 7.26
C ASP A 129 -26.23 -9.78 6.05
N TYR A 130 -26.79 -9.66 4.84
CA TYR A 130 -26.00 -9.46 3.63
C TYR A 130 -25.24 -8.13 3.66
N THR A 131 -25.86 -7.04 4.12
CA THR A 131 -25.22 -5.74 4.30
C THR A 131 -24.06 -5.81 5.29
N ALA A 132 -24.23 -6.49 6.43
CA ALA A 132 -23.15 -6.68 7.42
C ALA A 132 -21.96 -7.46 6.82
N ASN A 133 -22.26 -8.50 6.04
CA ASN A 133 -21.24 -9.27 5.31
C ASN A 133 -20.54 -8.42 4.24
N LEU A 134 -21.26 -7.59 3.50
CA LEU A 134 -20.67 -6.68 2.51
C LEU A 134 -19.70 -5.69 3.15
N LEU A 135 -20.07 -5.08 4.28
CA LEU A 135 -19.19 -4.15 4.98
C LEU A 135 -17.92 -4.85 5.49
N THR A 136 -18.06 -6.05 6.05
CA THR A 136 -16.92 -6.86 6.51
C THR A 136 -16.00 -7.23 5.33
N ASN A 137 -16.57 -7.66 4.21
CA ASN A 137 -15.80 -7.96 3.00
C ASN A 137 -15.11 -6.71 2.43
N SER A 138 -15.79 -5.57 2.44
CA SER A 138 -15.22 -4.28 2.03
C SER A 138 -13.99 -3.94 2.87
N GLN A 139 -14.10 -4.05 4.19
CA GLN A 139 -12.98 -3.83 5.12
C GLN A 139 -11.80 -4.79 4.83
N ASN A 140 -12.07 -6.08 4.65
CA ASN A 140 -11.04 -7.09 4.33
C ASN A 140 -10.35 -6.84 2.98
N ASN A 141 -11.11 -6.42 1.97
CA ASN A 141 -10.58 -6.07 0.66
C ASN A 141 -9.68 -4.84 0.73
N THR A 142 -10.10 -3.79 1.46
CA THR A 142 -9.28 -2.60 1.69
C THR A 142 -7.99 -2.94 2.44
N ALA A 143 -8.07 -3.77 3.49
CA ALA A 143 -6.88 -4.25 4.21
C ALA A 143 -5.90 -4.99 3.28
N SER A 144 -6.43 -5.87 2.42
CA SER A 144 -5.62 -6.63 1.44
C SER A 144 -4.94 -5.71 0.43
N MET A 145 -5.63 -4.67 -0.02
CA MET A 145 -5.07 -3.66 -0.92
C MET A 145 -3.98 -2.83 -0.24
N ILE A 146 -4.19 -2.36 0.99
CA ILE A 146 -3.18 -1.64 1.78
C ILE A 146 -1.93 -2.51 1.94
N ASN A 147 -2.09 -3.78 2.33
CA ASN A 147 -0.97 -4.71 2.47
C ASN A 147 -0.21 -4.91 1.16
N THR A 148 -0.93 -5.04 0.04
CA THR A 148 -0.31 -5.18 -1.28
C THR A 148 0.49 -3.93 -1.66
N LEU A 149 -0.08 -2.74 -1.48
CA LEU A 149 0.56 -1.46 -1.78
C LEU A 149 1.80 -1.22 -0.91
N MET A 150 1.72 -1.52 0.39
CA MET A 150 2.85 -1.39 1.31
C MET A 150 3.99 -2.35 0.95
N ASN A 151 3.67 -3.61 0.62
CA ASN A 151 4.68 -4.56 0.15
C ASN A 151 5.38 -4.10 -1.13
N LEU A 152 4.63 -3.54 -2.08
CA LEU A 152 5.21 -2.98 -3.30
C LEU A 152 6.06 -1.73 -3.02
N ALA A 153 5.64 -0.86 -2.11
CA ALA A 153 6.40 0.31 -1.69
C ALA A 153 7.74 -0.10 -1.03
N PHE A 154 7.73 -1.11 -0.15
CA PHE A 154 8.96 -1.64 0.45
C PHE A 154 9.89 -2.31 -0.57
N GLN A 155 9.35 -3.05 -1.55
CA GLN A 155 10.17 -3.56 -2.66
C GLN A 155 10.80 -2.42 -3.47
N GLY A 156 10.04 -1.35 -3.68
CA GLY A 156 10.54 -0.11 -4.29
C GLY A 156 11.70 0.52 -3.54
N TYR A 157 11.66 0.49 -2.21
CA TYR A 157 12.75 0.98 -1.36
C TYR A 157 14.06 0.22 -1.61
N ASN A 158 14.01 -1.10 -1.81
CA ASN A 158 15.20 -1.88 -2.15
C ASN A 158 15.82 -1.46 -3.49
N VAL A 159 14.99 -1.14 -4.50
CA VAL A 159 15.45 -0.64 -5.80
C VAL A 159 16.12 0.73 -5.66
N VAL A 160 15.52 1.63 -4.87
CA VAL A 160 16.09 2.95 -4.57
C VAL A 160 17.42 2.80 -3.83
N SER A 161 17.44 2.05 -2.73
CA SER A 161 18.63 1.84 -1.88
C SER A 161 19.77 1.15 -2.64
N GLY A 162 19.46 0.17 -3.48
CA GLY A 162 20.47 -0.52 -4.29
C GLY A 162 21.13 0.43 -5.30
N ASN A 163 20.31 1.24 -5.99
CA ASN A 163 20.83 2.21 -6.95
C ASN A 163 21.60 3.35 -6.28
N GLN A 164 21.20 3.76 -5.07
CA GLN A 164 21.95 4.69 -4.23
C GLN A 164 23.33 4.15 -3.86
N ALA A 165 23.38 2.92 -3.34
CA ALA A 165 24.63 2.27 -2.97
C ALA A 165 25.57 2.12 -4.17
N GLN A 166 25.04 1.75 -5.34
CA GLN A 166 25.82 1.67 -6.57
C GLN A 166 26.37 3.04 -7.00
N SER A 167 25.56 4.10 -6.92
CA SER A 167 26.00 5.46 -7.23
C SER A 167 27.10 5.93 -6.28
N LEU A 168 26.95 5.67 -4.99
CA LEU A 168 27.93 6.01 -3.98
C LEU A 168 29.23 5.25 -4.17
N ASN A 169 29.17 3.93 -4.40
CA ASN A 169 30.36 3.10 -4.64
C ASN A 169 31.13 3.56 -5.88
N THR A 170 30.41 3.89 -6.97
CA THR A 170 31.04 4.38 -8.20
C THR A 170 31.70 5.74 -7.97
N SER A 171 31.01 6.65 -7.28
CA SER A 171 31.54 7.97 -6.92
C SER A 171 32.77 7.86 -6.01
N SER A 172 32.73 6.96 -5.02
CA SER A 172 33.84 6.68 -4.11
C SER A 172 35.04 6.07 -4.82
N GLY A 173 34.81 5.20 -5.81
CA GLY A 173 35.87 4.61 -6.62
C GLY A 173 36.56 5.64 -7.51
N ASN A 174 35.83 6.68 -7.91
CA ASN A 174 36.34 7.77 -8.75
C ASN A 174 36.88 8.97 -7.94
N ALA A 175 36.77 8.93 -6.60
CA ALA A 175 37.07 10.05 -5.72
C ALA A 175 38.56 10.44 -5.75
N ASP A 176 38.83 11.74 -5.67
CA ASP A 176 40.19 12.23 -5.51
C ASP A 176 40.58 12.17 -4.02
N LYS A 177 41.65 11.45 -3.72
CA LYS A 177 42.17 11.28 -2.35
C LYS A 177 43.43 12.09 -2.20
N LYS A 178 43.42 13.10 -1.32
CA LYS A 178 44.63 13.77 -0.87
C LYS A 178 45.03 13.23 0.48
N SER A 179 46.27 12.75 0.55
CA SER A 179 46.94 12.32 1.78
C SER A 179 48.20 13.17 1.92
N SER A 180 48.21 14.14 2.83
CA SER A 180 49.42 14.85 3.24
C SER A 180 50.05 14.10 4.41
N GLY A 181 51.11 13.35 4.13
CA GLY A 181 52.01 12.81 5.16
C GLY A 181 53.21 13.73 5.30
N SER A 182 53.27 14.52 6.36
CA SER A 182 54.45 15.34 6.69
C SER A 182 55.18 14.68 7.87
N SER A 183 56.18 13.86 7.60
CA SER A 183 57.12 13.41 8.64
C SER A 183 58.27 14.43 8.74
N SER A 184 58.15 15.38 9.66
CA SER A 184 59.28 16.22 10.05
C SER A 184 60.10 15.51 11.13
N SER A 185 61.25 14.96 10.75
CA SER A 185 62.27 14.56 11.71
C SER A 185 63.15 15.78 12.02
N SER A 186 62.99 16.35 13.22
CA SER A 186 64.00 17.28 13.74
C SER A 186 65.19 16.48 14.27
N SER A 187 66.27 16.44 13.50
CA SER A 187 67.58 16.00 13.96
C SER A 187 68.27 17.20 14.62
N TYR A 188 68.36 17.21 15.95
CA TYR A 188 69.31 18.10 16.64
C TYR A 188 70.71 17.51 16.50
N GLY A 189 71.51 18.09 15.60
CA GLY A 189 72.94 17.83 15.52
C GLY A 189 73.68 18.65 16.58
N MET A 190 74.46 17.94 17.40
CA MET A 190 75.51 18.34 18.36
C MET A 190 75.47 19.75 18.95
#